data_AF-A0A963TNU2-F1
#
_entry.id   AF-A0A963TNU2-F1
#
_cell.length_a   1.000
_cell.length_b   1.000
_cell.length_c   1.000
_cell.angle_alpha   90.00
_cell.angle_beta   90.00
_cell.angle_gamma   90.00
#
_symmetry.space_group_name_H-M   'P 1'
#
loop_
_entity.id
_entity.type
_entity.pdbx_description
1 polymer ?
#
loop_
_entity_poly.entity_id
_entity_poly.type
_entity_poly.pdbx_seq_one_letter_code
_entity_poly.pdbx_strand_id
1 'polypeptide(L)'
;MEEFSGKDRRRMRQFLELAHSTSFDGEREAALTAATRLAESYGMSLREAVGMSEREAPPKAHRPRPPRTNSQAHTPEHDAFHQRFKHGFGTHPKHQAQAAEFRTEAERAAFEKKMYEAAMAEAYRRGLDAELIKAQRRAEALKHARPKSNRWRPRAEFIRVLLKETGMSAREIAEVAGVTVYDVFREKLLLRSADA
;
A
#
# COMPACT_ATOMS: atom_id res chain seq x y z
N MET A 1 9.64 21.57 28.12
CA MET A 1 8.99 20.48 27.37
C MET A 1 7.70 20.18 28.09
N GLU A 2 6.57 20.36 27.43
CA GLU A 2 5.27 20.07 28.01
C GLU A 2 5.12 18.54 28.12
N GLU A 3 4.77 18.02 29.29
CA GLU A 3 4.70 16.58 29.52
C GLU A 3 3.38 16.01 28.96
N PHE A 4 3.43 14.83 28.33
CA PHE A 4 2.25 14.20 27.75
C PHE A 4 1.22 13.83 28.83
N SER A 5 0.22 14.70 29.02
CA SER A 5 -0.71 14.66 30.14
C SER A 5 -1.65 13.45 30.08
N GLY A 6 -2.20 13.07 31.24
CA GLY A 6 -3.28 12.07 31.32
C GLY A 6 -4.54 12.48 30.54
N LYS A 7 -4.80 13.79 30.39
CA LYS A 7 -5.90 14.29 29.55
C LYS A 7 -5.62 14.03 28.06
N ASP A 8 -4.39 14.29 27.61
CA ASP A 8 -3.99 14.08 26.21
C ASP A 8 -3.92 12.59 25.87
N ARG A 9 -3.50 11.74 26.80
CA ARG A 9 -3.59 10.27 26.66
C ARG A 9 -5.02 9.77 26.48
N ARG A 10 -5.99 10.38 27.18
CA ARG A 10 -7.42 10.03 27.00
C ARG A 10 -7.93 10.50 25.65
N ARG A 11 -7.58 11.73 25.27
CA ARG A 11 -7.93 12.30 23.96
C ARG A 11 -7.37 11.50 22.79
N MET A 12 -6.11 11.08 22.89
CA MET A 12 -5.46 10.20 21.92
C MET A 12 -6.23 8.90 21.74
N ARG A 13 -6.65 8.27 22.85
CA ARG A 13 -7.48 7.05 22.80
C ARG A 13 -8.82 7.29 22.11
N GLN A 14 -9.50 8.39 22.42
CA GLN A 14 -10.77 8.73 21.78
C GLN A 14 -10.63 8.91 20.26
N PHE A 15 -9.55 9.54 19.77
CA PHE A 15 -9.31 9.63 18.32
C PHE A 15 -9.13 8.26 17.67
N LEU A 16 -8.39 7.36 18.33
CA LEU A 16 -8.15 6.01 17.81
C LEU A 16 -9.41 5.14 17.84
N GLU A 17 -10.20 5.26 18.90
CA GLU A 17 -11.51 4.61 19.01
C GLU A 17 -12.47 5.11 17.93
N LEU A 18 -12.54 6.42 17.70
CA LEU A 18 -13.35 7.02 16.63
C LEU A 18 -12.91 6.54 15.24
N ALA A 19 -11.59 6.48 15.00
CA ALA A 19 -11.05 5.98 13.73
C ALA A 19 -11.37 4.49 13.49
N HIS A 20 -11.43 3.71 14.56
CA HIS A 20 -11.76 2.28 14.50
C HIS A 20 -13.26 2.03 14.35
N SER A 21 -14.10 2.83 15.02
CA SER A 21 -15.56 2.63 15.04
C SER A 21 -16.26 3.19 13.81
N THR A 22 -15.69 4.20 13.14
CA THR A 22 -16.33 4.83 11.99
C THR A 22 -16.26 3.97 10.71
N SER A 23 -17.39 3.91 10.01
CA SER A 23 -17.49 3.37 8.65
C SER A 23 -17.07 4.37 7.57
N PHE A 24 -16.88 5.65 7.94
CA PHE A 24 -16.57 6.73 7.00
C PHE A 24 -15.06 6.95 6.94
N ASP A 25 -14.49 6.72 5.76
CA ASP A 25 -13.05 6.85 5.53
C ASP A 25 -12.54 8.27 5.79
N GLY A 26 -13.33 9.29 5.45
CA GLY A 26 -12.98 10.68 5.72
C GLY A 26 -12.88 10.99 7.22
N GLU A 27 -13.81 10.47 8.02
CA GLU A 27 -13.78 10.61 9.48
C GLU A 27 -12.57 9.88 10.08
N ARG A 28 -12.27 8.67 9.58
CA ARG A 28 -11.12 7.87 9.99
C ARG A 28 -9.81 8.60 9.72
N GLU A 29 -9.63 9.12 8.50
CA GLU A 29 -8.41 9.84 8.11
C GLU A 29 -8.25 11.14 8.93
N ALA A 30 -9.33 11.86 9.21
CA ALA A 30 -9.28 13.06 10.02
C ALA A 30 -8.95 12.78 11.49
N ALA A 31 -9.55 11.75 12.09
CA ALA A 31 -9.26 11.33 13.46
C ALA A 31 -7.79 10.87 13.61
N LEU A 32 -7.28 10.09 12.66
CA LEU A 32 -5.87 9.68 12.63
C LEU A 32 -4.93 10.86 12.45
N THR A 33 -5.28 11.81 11.57
CA THR A 33 -4.49 13.02 11.35
C THR A 33 -4.44 13.88 12.62
N ALA A 34 -5.56 14.01 13.32
CA ALA A 34 -5.64 14.74 14.59
C ALA A 34 -4.82 14.06 15.69
N ALA A 35 -4.88 12.73 15.77
CA ALA A 35 -4.04 11.93 16.67
C ALA A 35 -2.55 12.14 16.37
N THR A 36 -2.15 12.09 15.10
CA THR A 36 -0.76 12.33 14.70
C THR A 36 -0.29 13.73 15.08
N ARG A 37 -1.08 14.78 14.81
CA ARG A 37 -0.74 16.16 15.21
C ARG A 37 -0.59 16.32 16.72
N LEU A 38 -1.45 15.65 17.49
CA LEU A 38 -1.36 15.65 18.95
C LEU A 38 -0.07 14.96 19.42
N ALA A 39 0.39 13.89 18.76
CA ALA A 39 1.66 13.27 19.10
C ALA A 39 2.85 14.18 18.71
N GLU A 40 2.79 14.77 17.51
CA GLU A 40 3.82 15.67 16.96
C GLU A 40 4.02 16.92 17.82
N SER A 41 2.95 17.48 18.42
CA SER A 41 3.07 18.64 19.32
C SER A 41 3.89 18.33 20.58
N TYR A 42 3.99 17.06 20.97
CA TYR A 42 4.82 16.58 22.08
C TYR A 42 6.15 15.96 21.61
N GLY A 43 6.45 16.02 20.30
CA GLY A 43 7.66 15.43 19.72
C GLY A 43 7.68 13.90 19.70
N MET A 44 6.51 13.26 19.81
CA MET A 44 6.37 11.79 19.85
C MET A 44 5.78 11.26 18.54
N SER A 45 6.09 10.01 18.20
CA SER A 45 5.36 9.33 17.12
C SER A 45 3.97 8.89 17.60
N LEU A 46 3.01 8.71 16.68
CA LEU A 46 1.66 8.21 17.03
C LEU A 46 1.74 6.87 17.80
N ARG A 47 2.70 6.01 17.46
CA ARG A 47 2.91 4.72 18.14
C ARG A 47 3.49 4.92 19.54
N GLU A 48 4.48 5.79 19.67
CA GLU A 48 5.10 6.15 20.94
C GLU A 48 4.08 6.75 21.92
N ALA A 49 3.22 7.66 21.43
CA ALA A 49 2.16 8.27 22.24
C ALA A 49 1.11 7.25 22.76
N VAL A 50 0.96 6.11 22.08
CA VAL A 50 0.08 4.99 22.48
C VAL A 50 0.79 4.01 23.41
N GLY A 51 2.08 4.22 23.69
CA GLY A 51 2.89 3.32 24.52
C GLY A 51 3.35 2.06 23.78
N MET A 52 3.25 2.05 22.44
CA MET A 52 3.86 1.01 21.62
C MET A 52 5.33 1.38 21.43
N SER A 53 6.24 0.60 22.03
CA SER A 53 7.67 0.77 21.75
C SER A 53 7.92 0.61 20.26
N GLU A 54 8.78 1.48 19.69
CA GLU A 54 9.34 1.26 18.37
C GLU A 54 10.28 0.05 18.41
N ARG A 55 9.70 -1.16 18.52
CA ARG A 55 10.32 -2.30 17.88
C ARG A 55 10.15 -2.04 16.41
N GLU A 56 11.19 -1.43 15.84
CA GLU A 56 11.51 -1.49 14.42
C GLU A 56 11.12 -2.91 13.97
N ALA A 57 10.04 -3.02 13.20
CA ALA A 57 9.59 -4.32 12.75
C ALA A 57 10.79 -4.90 11.99
N PRO A 58 11.35 -6.05 12.40
CA PRO A 58 12.50 -6.59 11.72
C PRO A 58 12.16 -6.67 10.23
N PRO A 59 13.04 -6.24 9.33
CA PRO A 59 12.75 -6.25 7.90
C PRO A 59 12.23 -7.64 7.58
N LYS A 60 11.00 -7.73 7.05
CA LYS A 60 10.33 -9.00 6.76
C LYS A 60 11.33 -9.85 5.98
N ALA A 61 11.95 -10.82 6.66
CA ALA A 61 12.89 -11.71 6.02
C ALA A 61 12.15 -12.37 4.87
N HIS A 62 12.63 -12.12 3.64
CA HIS A 62 12.13 -12.76 2.45
C HIS A 62 12.25 -14.27 2.65
N ARG A 63 11.18 -14.92 3.10
CA ARG A 63 11.09 -16.38 3.02
C ARG A 63 11.15 -16.73 1.54
N PRO A 64 12.09 -17.57 1.08
CA PRO A 64 12.08 -18.05 -0.29
C PRO A 64 10.74 -18.75 -0.51
N ARG A 65 10.01 -18.27 -1.52
CA ARG A 65 8.74 -18.86 -1.94
C ARG A 65 9.04 -20.31 -2.35
N PRO A 66 8.29 -21.32 -1.88
CA PRO A 66 8.51 -22.69 -2.33
C PRO A 66 8.33 -22.76 -3.85
N PRO A 67 9.12 -23.59 -4.56
CA PRO A 67 8.98 -23.74 -6.00
C PRO A 67 7.56 -24.22 -6.31
N ARG A 68 6.82 -23.42 -7.10
CA ARG A 68 5.51 -23.84 -7.61
C ARG A 68 5.78 -24.96 -8.61
N THR A 69 5.36 -26.17 -8.27
CA THR A 69 5.25 -27.27 -9.24
C THR A 69 4.07 -26.95 -10.15
N ASN A 70 4.34 -26.33 -11.29
CA ASN A 70 3.35 -26.19 -12.36
C ASN A 70 3.19 -27.56 -13.04
N SER A 71 2.39 -28.44 -12.47
CA SER A 71 1.75 -29.52 -13.22
C SER A 71 0.48 -28.98 -13.88
N GLN A 72 0.65 -28.08 -14.85
CA GLN A 72 -0.39 -27.80 -15.84
C GLN A 72 -0.14 -28.74 -17.01
N ALA A 73 -1.06 -29.69 -17.17
CA ALA A 73 -1.11 -30.62 -18.28
C ALA A 73 -1.03 -29.87 -19.61
N HIS A 74 -0.16 -30.33 -20.51
CA HIS A 74 -0.16 -29.95 -21.91
C HIS A 74 -1.52 -30.33 -22.52
N THR A 75 -2.32 -29.33 -22.88
CA THR A 75 -3.40 -29.49 -23.85
C THR A 75 -2.88 -29.09 -25.23
N PRO A 76 -3.22 -29.83 -26.30
CA PRO A 76 -2.71 -29.59 -27.66
C PRO A 76 -3.20 -28.29 -28.33
N GLU A 77 -3.98 -27.46 -27.63
CA GLU A 77 -4.51 -26.19 -28.16
C GLU A 77 -3.57 -24.99 -27.97
N HIS A 78 -2.59 -25.07 -27.06
CA HIS A 78 -1.70 -23.93 -26.74
C HIS A 78 -0.52 -23.78 -27.73
N ASP A 79 -0.22 -24.80 -28.54
CA ASP A 79 0.87 -24.74 -29.54
C ASP A 79 0.49 -23.99 -30.83
N ALA A 80 -0.81 -23.86 -31.12
CA ALA A 80 -1.28 -23.20 -32.34
C ALA A 80 -1.13 -21.67 -32.29
N PHE A 81 -1.04 -21.06 -31.11
CA PHE A 81 -0.91 -19.60 -30.97
C PHE A 81 0.53 -19.10 -31.24
N HIS A 82 1.55 -19.91 -30.95
CA HIS A 82 2.95 -19.54 -31.15
C HIS A 82 3.49 -19.75 -32.58
N GLN A 83 2.76 -20.47 -33.44
CA GLN A 83 3.16 -20.67 -34.83
C GLN A 83 2.80 -19.50 -35.76
N ARG A 84 1.97 -18.55 -35.31
CA ARG A 84 1.40 -17.49 -36.17
C ARG A 84 2.24 -16.21 -36.29
N PHE A 85 3.39 -16.13 -35.62
CA PHE A 85 4.26 -14.93 -35.61
C PHE A 85 5.69 -15.18 -36.18
N LYS A 86 5.90 -16.24 -36.98
CA LYS A 86 7.23 -16.58 -37.55
C LYS A 86 7.42 -16.20 -39.02
N HIS A 87 6.56 -15.37 -39.60
CA HIS A 87 6.76 -14.86 -40.96
C HIS A 87 6.76 -13.33 -40.98
N GLY A 88 7.97 -12.77 -40.89
CA GLY A 88 8.20 -11.38 -41.25
C GLY A 88 9.05 -10.62 -40.25
N PHE A 89 10.37 -10.86 -40.24
CA PHE A 89 11.34 -9.79 -40.03
C PHE A 89 12.64 -10.17 -40.76
N GLY A 90 13.16 -9.18 -41.48
CA GLY A 90 14.10 -9.33 -42.58
C GLY A 90 15.49 -9.87 -42.21
N THR A 91 16.06 -10.49 -43.22
CA THR A 91 17.47 -10.79 -43.42
C THR A 91 18.37 -9.56 -43.21
N HIS A 92 19.35 -9.65 -42.31
CA HIS A 92 20.69 -9.10 -42.53
C HIS A 92 21.75 -10.03 -41.90
N PRO A 93 22.82 -10.38 -42.65
CA PRO A 93 23.81 -11.36 -42.24
C PRO A 93 25.04 -10.73 -41.56
N LYS A 94 25.83 -11.60 -40.91
CA LYS A 94 27.23 -11.44 -40.45
C LYS A 94 27.44 -11.23 -38.94
N HIS A 95 27.28 -12.32 -38.19
CA HIS A 95 28.26 -12.67 -37.17
C HIS A 95 28.68 -14.14 -37.39
N GLN A 96 29.78 -14.29 -38.12
CA GLN A 96 30.48 -15.56 -38.27
C GLN A 96 31.21 -15.83 -36.95
N ALA A 97 30.58 -16.58 -36.07
CA ALA A 97 31.21 -17.06 -34.84
C ALA A 97 30.99 -18.57 -34.76
N GLN A 98 32.03 -19.30 -35.21
CA GLN A 98 32.36 -20.69 -34.86
C GLN A 98 31.17 -21.58 -34.50
N ALA A 99 30.52 -22.12 -35.52
CA ALA A 99 29.57 -23.21 -35.33
C ALA A 99 30.35 -24.43 -34.83
N ALA A 100 30.30 -24.69 -33.52
CA ALA A 100 30.61 -26.02 -33.01
C ALA A 100 29.63 -27.00 -33.67
N GLU A 101 30.15 -28.01 -34.35
CA GLU A 101 29.33 -29.01 -35.03
C GLU A 101 28.57 -29.85 -33.99
N PHE A 102 27.37 -29.42 -33.64
CA PHE A 102 26.45 -30.22 -32.84
C PHE A 102 25.96 -31.39 -33.69
N ARG A 103 26.21 -32.61 -33.20
CA ARG A 103 25.94 -33.86 -33.92
C ARG A 103 24.47 -34.24 -33.90
N THR A 104 23.72 -33.73 -32.93
CA THR A 104 22.27 -33.98 -32.78
C THR A 104 21.52 -32.69 -32.42
N GLU A 105 20.23 -32.63 -32.74
CA GLU A 105 19.35 -31.52 -32.38
C GLU A 105 19.23 -31.34 -30.85
N ALA A 106 19.32 -32.44 -30.11
CA ALA A 106 19.32 -32.42 -28.64
C ALA A 106 20.53 -31.67 -28.07
N GLU A 107 21.71 -31.81 -28.68
CA GLU A 107 22.92 -31.08 -28.27
C GLU A 107 22.81 -29.58 -28.57
N ARG A 108 22.17 -29.21 -29.69
CA ARG A 108 21.90 -27.80 -30.03
C ARG A 108 20.97 -27.16 -29.00
N ALA A 109 19.86 -27.82 -28.68
CA ALA A 109 18.90 -27.32 -27.70
C ALA A 109 19.54 -27.18 -26.30
N ALA A 110 20.39 -28.12 -25.90
CA ALA A 110 21.11 -28.05 -24.64
C ALA A 110 22.12 -26.89 -24.60
N PHE A 111 22.82 -26.64 -25.71
CA PHE A 111 23.75 -25.51 -25.81
C PHE A 111 23.03 -24.17 -25.83
N GLU A 112 21.96 -24.03 -26.61
CA GLU A 112 21.11 -22.83 -26.65
C GLU A 112 20.51 -22.53 -25.27
N LYS A 113 20.04 -23.56 -24.56
CA LYS A 113 19.55 -23.41 -23.18
C LYS A 113 20.62 -22.88 -22.24
N LYS A 114 21.85 -23.40 -22.32
CA LYS A 114 22.98 -22.91 -21.50
C LYS A 114 23.32 -21.46 -21.81
N MET A 115 23.34 -21.10 -23.10
CA MET A 115 23.60 -19.73 -23.52
C MET A 115 22.49 -18.78 -23.04
N TYR A 116 21.24 -19.21 -23.12
CA TYR A 116 20.09 -18.47 -22.59
C TYR A 116 20.18 -18.29 -21.07
N GLU A 117 20.49 -19.35 -20.32
CA GLU A 117 20.67 -19.28 -18.87
C GLU A 117 21.83 -18.36 -18.46
N ALA A 118 22.94 -18.40 -19.19
CA ALA A 118 24.08 -17.51 -18.97
C ALA A 118 23.72 -16.05 -19.25
N ALA A 119 23.02 -15.78 -20.37
CA ALA A 119 22.55 -14.44 -20.71
C ALA A 119 21.54 -13.90 -19.69
N MET A 120 20.62 -14.74 -19.21
CA MET A 120 19.69 -14.39 -18.14
C MET A 120 20.41 -14.10 -16.82
N ALA A 121 21.38 -14.93 -16.44
CA ALA A 121 22.20 -14.71 -15.24
C ALA A 121 23.02 -13.41 -15.32
N GLU A 122 23.54 -13.07 -16.51
CA GLU A 122 24.23 -11.80 -16.74
C GLU A 122 23.28 -10.61 -16.64
N ALA A 123 22.08 -10.70 -17.23
CA ALA A 123 21.04 -9.68 -17.11
C ALA A 123 20.63 -9.45 -15.65
N TYR A 124 20.51 -10.53 -14.85
CA TYR A 124 20.27 -10.46 -13.41
C TYR A 124 21.42 -9.78 -12.68
N ARG A 125 22.67 -10.15 -12.97
CA ARG A 125 23.88 -9.52 -12.38
C ARG A 125 23.96 -8.03 -12.73
N ARG A 126 23.53 -7.65 -13.92
CA ARG A 126 23.54 -6.27 -14.42
C ARG A 126 22.39 -5.41 -13.87
N GLY A 127 21.45 -6.00 -13.13
CA GLY A 127 20.35 -5.28 -12.47
C GLY A 127 19.29 -4.71 -13.43
N LEU A 128 19.28 -5.13 -14.70
CA LEU A 128 18.32 -4.67 -15.71
C LEU A 128 16.87 -5.06 -15.38
N ASP A 129 16.68 -6.11 -14.56
CA ASP A 129 15.37 -6.56 -14.11
C ASP A 129 14.83 -5.79 -12.89
N ALA A 130 15.63 -4.87 -12.32
CA ALA A 130 15.21 -4.10 -11.14
C ALA A 130 14.00 -3.20 -11.45
N GLU A 131 13.95 -2.59 -12.64
CA GLU A 131 12.82 -1.78 -13.09
C GLU A 131 11.58 -2.64 -13.34
N LEU A 132 11.75 -3.81 -13.95
CA LEU A 132 10.66 -4.77 -14.19
C LEU A 132 10.08 -5.31 -12.88
N ILE A 133 10.93 -5.67 -11.92
CA ILE A 133 10.51 -6.10 -10.58
C ILE A 133 9.83 -4.97 -9.82
N LYS A 134 10.35 -3.73 -9.89
CA LYS A 134 9.68 -2.56 -9.29
C LYS A 134 8.33 -2.31 -9.92
N ALA A 135 8.23 -2.39 -11.25
CA ALA A 135 6.98 -2.21 -11.99
C ALA A 135 5.97 -3.31 -11.65
N GLN A 136 6.40 -4.57 -11.57
CA GLN A 136 5.56 -5.69 -11.14
C GLN A 136 5.08 -5.50 -9.70
N ARG A 137 5.96 -5.15 -8.75
CA ARG A 137 5.58 -4.86 -7.37
C ARG A 137 4.59 -3.70 -7.27
N ARG A 138 4.79 -2.64 -8.07
CA ARG A 138 3.86 -1.50 -8.13
C ARG A 138 2.50 -1.92 -8.71
N ALA A 139 2.49 -2.74 -9.77
CA ALA A 139 1.27 -3.25 -10.38
C ALA A 139 0.52 -4.22 -9.44
N GLU A 140 1.21 -5.09 -8.70
CA GLU A 140 0.62 -5.93 -7.67
C GLU A 140 0.06 -5.10 -6.51
N ALA A 141 0.77 -4.06 -6.06
CA ALA A 141 0.27 -3.13 -5.05
C ALA A 141 -1.00 -2.40 -5.51
N LEU A 142 -1.06 -1.97 -6.78
CA LEU A 142 -2.23 -1.36 -7.40
C LEU A 142 -3.42 -2.32 -7.49
N LYS A 143 -3.20 -3.61 -7.77
CA LYS A 143 -4.28 -4.63 -7.80
C LYS A 143 -4.94 -4.83 -6.44
N HIS A 144 -4.18 -4.68 -5.35
CA HIS A 144 -4.68 -4.79 -3.98
C HIS A 144 -5.03 -3.44 -3.35
N ALA A 145 -4.79 -2.32 -4.05
CA ALA A 145 -5.19 -1.01 -3.60
C ALA A 145 -6.71 -0.88 -3.71
N ARG A 146 -7.39 -0.84 -2.56
CA ARG A 146 -8.80 -0.46 -2.52
C ARG A 146 -8.91 1.02 -2.91
N PRO A 147 -9.89 1.41 -3.76
CA PRO A 147 -10.15 2.82 -4.03
C PRO A 147 -10.46 3.51 -2.71
N LYS A 148 -9.69 4.54 -2.37
CA LYS A 148 -9.95 5.35 -1.19
C LYS A 148 -11.27 6.07 -1.40
N SER A 149 -12.31 5.69 -0.67
CA SER A 149 -13.54 6.47 -0.68
C SER A 149 -13.27 7.70 0.18
N ASN A 150 -13.54 8.90 -0.32
CA ASN A 150 -13.55 10.09 0.54
C ASN A 150 -14.96 10.26 1.13
N ARG A 151 -15.58 9.15 1.56
CA ARG A 151 -16.95 9.18 2.04
C ARG A 151 -16.95 9.79 3.43
N TRP A 152 -17.68 10.89 3.56
CA TRP A 152 -17.96 11.55 4.82
C TRP A 152 -19.44 11.37 5.16
N ARG A 153 -19.73 11.31 6.45
CA ARG A 153 -21.07 11.56 6.98
C ARG A 153 -21.39 13.05 6.78
N PRO A 154 -22.67 13.47 6.77
CA PRO A 154 -22.97 14.89 6.80
C PRO A 154 -22.22 15.60 7.93
N ARG A 155 -21.63 16.76 7.64
CA ARG A 155 -20.72 17.46 8.57
C ARG A 155 -21.36 17.72 9.93
N ALA A 156 -22.64 18.07 9.96
CA ALA A 156 -23.42 18.24 11.17
C ALA A 156 -23.43 16.98 12.05
N GLU A 157 -23.63 15.80 11.47
CA GLU A 157 -23.61 14.54 12.22
C GLU A 157 -22.23 14.23 12.77
N PHE A 158 -21.18 14.46 11.97
CA PHE A 158 -19.80 14.25 12.43
C PHE A 158 -19.44 15.17 13.60
N ILE A 159 -19.83 16.45 13.54
CA ILE A 159 -19.67 17.41 14.64
C ILE A 159 -20.39 16.93 15.90
N ARG A 160 -21.63 16.41 15.76
CA ARG A 160 -22.40 15.88 16.90
C ARG A 160 -21.72 14.67 17.54
N VAL A 161 -21.18 13.75 16.73
CA VAL A 161 -20.40 12.60 17.22
C VAL A 161 -19.20 13.09 18.02
N LEU A 162 -18.43 14.04 17.47
CA LEU A 162 -17.27 14.61 18.18
C LEU A 162 -17.68 15.29 19.50
N LEU A 163 -18.75 16.09 19.49
CA LEU A 163 -19.25 16.74 20.70
C LEU A 163 -19.67 15.75 21.80
N LYS A 164 -20.26 14.60 21.41
CA LYS A 164 -20.76 13.59 22.36
C LYS A 164 -19.66 12.65 22.86
N GLU A 165 -18.78 12.20 21.99
CA GLU A 165 -17.87 11.08 22.29
C GLU A 165 -16.48 11.53 22.74
N THR A 166 -15.99 12.68 22.26
CA THR A 166 -14.58 13.04 22.43
C THR A 166 -14.32 14.13 23.46
N GLY A 167 -15.34 14.87 23.91
CA GLY A 167 -15.18 15.94 24.91
C GLY A 167 -14.20 17.05 24.49
N MET A 168 -13.97 17.21 23.19
CA MET A 168 -13.03 18.18 22.62
C MET A 168 -13.55 19.62 22.73
N SER A 169 -12.63 20.58 22.69
CA SER A 169 -13.00 22.00 22.58
C SER A 169 -13.59 22.28 21.19
N ALA A 170 -14.42 23.33 21.09
CA ALA A 170 -15.04 23.69 19.82
C ALA A 170 -14.02 24.03 18.72
N ARG A 171 -12.85 24.55 19.11
CA ARG A 171 -11.75 24.86 18.20
C ARG A 171 -11.11 23.59 17.63
N GLU A 172 -10.84 22.61 18.47
CA GLU A 172 -10.28 21.31 18.05
C GLU A 172 -11.26 20.58 17.13
N ILE A 173 -12.56 20.57 17.47
CA ILE A 173 -13.60 19.95 16.61
C ILE A 173 -13.64 20.63 15.24
N ALA A 174 -13.56 21.96 15.20
CA ALA A 174 -13.53 22.73 13.96
C ALA A 174 -12.33 22.34 13.08
N GLU A 175 -11.14 22.22 13.68
CA GLU A 175 -9.92 21.82 12.99
C GLU A 175 -9.97 20.38 12.46
N VAL A 176 -10.54 19.43 13.21
CA VAL A 176 -10.67 18.03 12.80
C VAL A 176 -11.74 17.84 11.73
N ALA A 177 -12.89 18.49 11.89
CA ALA A 177 -14.00 18.39 10.94
C ALA A 177 -13.84 19.30 9.71
N GLY A 178 -12.85 20.20 9.71
CA GLY A 178 -12.64 21.14 8.61
C GLY A 178 -13.77 22.17 8.46
N VAL A 179 -14.35 22.60 9.58
CA VAL A 179 -15.49 23.53 9.64
C VAL A 179 -15.13 24.75 10.48
N THR A 180 -15.99 25.77 10.50
CA THR A 180 -15.75 26.92 11.38
C THR A 180 -16.17 26.63 12.82
N VAL A 181 -15.58 27.34 13.78
CA VAL A 181 -15.95 27.22 15.19
C VAL A 181 -17.44 27.57 15.41
N TYR A 182 -18.00 28.46 14.59
CA TYR A 182 -19.42 28.83 14.65
C TYR A 182 -20.34 27.67 14.27
N ASP A 183 -19.95 26.84 13.29
CA ASP A 183 -20.71 25.65 12.92
C ASP A 183 -20.77 24.64 14.07
N VAL A 184 -19.66 24.51 14.80
CA VAL A 184 -19.60 23.66 16.00
C VAL A 184 -20.51 24.19 17.10
N PHE A 185 -20.51 25.50 17.36
CA PHE A 185 -21.40 26.09 18.36
C PHE A 185 -22.87 26.01 17.94
N ARG A 186 -23.19 26.19 16.65
CA ARG A 186 -24.53 25.99 16.10
C ARG A 186 -25.04 24.59 16.41
N GLU A 187 -24.28 23.56 16.07
CA GLU A 187 -24.67 22.17 16.36
C GLU A 187 -24.75 21.88 17.87
N LYS A 188 -23.85 22.44 18.67
CA LYS A 188 -23.88 22.32 20.13
C LYS A 188 -25.15 22.93 20.73
N LEU A 189 -25.62 24.06 20.22
CA LEU A 189 -26.87 24.69 20.66
C LEU A 189 -28.08 23.88 20.23
N LEU A 190 -28.09 23.36 18.99
CA LEU A 190 -29.17 22.51 18.48
C LEU A 190 -29.32 21.21 19.29
N LEU A 191 -28.21 20.60 19.74
CA LEU A 191 -28.25 19.43 20.61
C LEU A 191 -28.92 19.75 21.96
N ARG A 192 -28.64 20.91 22.56
CA ARG A 192 -29.24 21.31 23.84
C ARG A 192 -30.74 21.54 23.74
N SER A 193 -31.22 22.07 22.62
CA SER A 193 -32.65 22.28 22.38
C SER A 193 -33.41 20.98 22.10
N ALA A 194 -32.73 19.91 21.71
CA ALA A 194 -33.35 18.61 21.47
C ALA A 194 -33.48 17.75 22.75
N ASP A 195 -32.64 18.02 23.75
CA ASP A 195 -32.64 17.34 25.05
C ASP A 195 -33.48 18.08 26.13
N ALA A 196 -34.06 19.24 25.78
CA ALA A 196 -34.90 20.07 26.65
C ALA A 196 -36.39 19.90 26.31
#